data_AF-A0A1A8X523-F1
#
_entry.id   AF-A0A1A8X523-F1
#
_cell.length_a   1.000
_cell.length_b   1.000
_cell.length_c   1.000
_cell.angle_alpha   90.00
_cell.angle_beta   90.00
_cell.angle_gamma   90.00
#
_symmetry.space_group_name_H-M   'P 1'
#
loop_
_entity.id
_entity.type
_entity.pdbx_description
1 polymer ?
#
loop_
_entity_poly.entity_id
_entity_poly.type
_entity_poly.pdbx_seq_one_letter_code
_entity_poly.pdbx_strand_id
1 'polypeptide(L)'
;MQTPVNVHNKTSNKHYNSLDKRFHDKVTNNKCDDLNAELVSQYKSPHDISLFCSRLIGNLSNYSTLPTLYKLEKYKCQYLNLWICERLPKELGKMDDKNSQRVISKIKNIWNDYNLKGICAFDFISYINYPNYTRMKQLYDYALNYRVLQSYFDEQKKPCTNEDKRLILENIKLYELVKSKCETNSGTDSLLCTALGNIRSIYTNDELSKLTCNGKITEDDIQREIQNSLEELDSKTNPDVVAMPSSGENGRIVEEFKSGAVTPEETSSFSTSSKATSVVFPLISTVFIFFSLYKFTPAGSWLHSRLLRNKIVKHNASEEESNEILEDTLNSVNNNITGYNHHVGYLPS
;
A
#
# COMPACT_ATOMS: atom_id res chain seq x y z
N MET A 1 22.89 -4.58 -16.08
CA MET A 1 22.45 -4.15 -14.74
C MET A 1 21.07 -4.72 -14.49
N GLN A 2 20.95 -5.59 -13.49
CA GLN A 2 19.67 -6.20 -13.13
C GLN A 2 18.89 -5.19 -12.28
N THR A 3 17.65 -4.90 -12.68
CA THR A 3 16.78 -3.96 -11.97
C THR A 3 16.64 -4.39 -10.51
N PRO A 4 16.75 -3.47 -9.53
CA PRO A 4 16.57 -3.82 -8.12
C PRO A 4 15.21 -4.48 -7.92
N VAL A 5 15.19 -5.69 -7.36
CA VAL A 5 13.96 -6.38 -7.01
C VAL A 5 13.34 -5.67 -5.81
N ASN A 6 12.16 -5.07 -5.97
CA ASN A 6 11.43 -4.47 -4.84
C ASN A 6 10.89 -5.59 -3.93
N VAL A 7 11.67 -5.94 -2.90
CA VAL A 7 11.39 -7.05 -1.98
C VAL A 7 10.41 -6.67 -0.86
N HIS A 8 10.35 -5.38 -0.48
CA HIS A 8 9.62 -4.86 0.70
C HIS A 8 8.15 -5.24 0.74
N ASN A 9 7.48 -5.09 -0.40
CA ASN A 9 6.05 -5.36 -0.50
C ASN A 9 5.78 -6.61 -1.36
N LYS A 10 6.80 -7.43 -1.62
CA LYS A 10 6.71 -8.49 -2.63
C LYS A 10 5.65 -9.53 -2.28
N THR A 11 5.58 -9.97 -1.02
CA THR A 11 4.64 -11.02 -0.59
C THR A 11 3.22 -10.46 -0.50
N SER A 12 3.03 -9.31 0.15
CA SER A 12 1.71 -8.67 0.24
C SER A 12 1.16 -8.27 -1.14
N ASN A 13 1.97 -7.65 -2.00
CA ASN A 13 1.56 -7.31 -3.37
C ASN A 13 1.23 -8.57 -4.17
N LYS A 14 2.05 -9.63 -4.08
CA LYS A 14 1.77 -10.91 -4.76
C LYS A 14 0.45 -11.50 -4.27
N HIS A 15 0.17 -11.44 -2.98
CA HIS A 15 -1.09 -11.92 -2.40
C HIS A 15 -2.30 -11.16 -2.93
N TYR A 16 -2.33 -9.82 -2.80
CA TYR A 16 -3.45 -9.01 -3.28
C TYR A 16 -3.63 -9.09 -4.80
N ASN A 17 -2.53 -9.12 -5.56
CA ASN A 17 -2.60 -9.32 -7.02
C ASN A 17 -3.16 -10.70 -7.40
N SER A 18 -2.96 -11.71 -6.55
CA SER A 18 -3.54 -13.02 -6.78
C SER A 18 -5.05 -13.01 -6.54
N LEU A 19 -5.53 -12.29 -5.51
CA LEU A 19 -6.96 -12.04 -5.29
C LEU A 19 -7.62 -11.28 -6.45
N ASP A 20 -6.87 -10.41 -7.13
CA ASP A 20 -7.37 -9.68 -8.32
C ASP A 20 -7.54 -10.58 -9.57
N LYS A 21 -6.79 -11.68 -9.66
CA LYS A 21 -6.64 -12.42 -10.94
C LYS A 21 -7.17 -13.85 -10.89
N ARG A 22 -7.02 -14.56 -9.77
CA ARG A 22 -7.11 -16.03 -9.74
C ARG A 22 -8.49 -16.59 -10.09
N PHE A 23 -9.55 -15.87 -9.75
CA PHE A 23 -10.92 -16.39 -9.84
C PHE A 23 -11.89 -15.48 -10.60
N HIS A 24 -11.41 -14.38 -11.19
CA HIS A 24 -12.29 -13.39 -11.83
C HIS A 24 -13.00 -13.91 -13.09
N ASP A 25 -12.37 -14.81 -13.85
CA ASP A 25 -12.94 -15.40 -15.08
C ASP A 25 -13.85 -16.61 -14.83
N LYS A 26 -13.97 -17.07 -13.58
CA LYS A 26 -14.66 -18.35 -13.26
C LYS A 26 -16.14 -18.19 -12.94
N VAL A 27 -16.71 -17.00 -13.12
CA VAL A 27 -18.06 -16.71 -12.64
C VAL A 27 -18.85 -15.91 -13.68
N THR A 28 -19.77 -16.57 -14.37
CA THR A 28 -20.93 -15.89 -14.98
C THR A 28 -21.85 -15.47 -13.84
N ASN A 29 -21.99 -14.17 -13.56
CA ASN A 29 -22.72 -13.74 -12.39
C ASN A 29 -23.79 -12.67 -12.65
N ASN A 30 -25.04 -13.12 -12.65
CA ASN A 30 -26.23 -12.28 -12.64
C ASN A 30 -26.22 -11.24 -11.50
N LYS A 31 -25.63 -11.51 -10.33
CA LYS A 31 -25.58 -10.55 -9.21
C LYS A 31 -24.70 -9.34 -9.51
N CYS A 32 -23.64 -9.49 -10.31
CA CYS A 32 -22.83 -8.34 -10.72
C CYS A 32 -23.55 -7.54 -11.80
N ASP A 33 -24.29 -8.20 -12.67
CA ASP A 33 -25.17 -7.54 -13.63
C ASP A 33 -26.30 -6.79 -12.91
N ASP A 34 -26.91 -7.37 -11.88
CA ASP A 34 -27.93 -6.73 -11.02
C ASP A 34 -27.34 -5.51 -10.29
N LEU A 35 -26.14 -5.65 -9.72
CA LEU A 35 -25.41 -4.55 -9.09
C LEU A 35 -25.16 -3.41 -10.09
N ASN A 36 -24.78 -3.73 -11.32
CA ASN A 36 -24.57 -2.72 -12.35
C ASN A 36 -25.88 -2.10 -12.80
N ALA A 37 -26.91 -2.89 -13.08
CA ALA A 37 -28.20 -2.42 -13.59
C ALA A 37 -28.87 -1.46 -12.61
N GLU A 38 -28.83 -1.75 -11.31
CA GLU A 38 -29.47 -0.93 -10.29
C GLU A 38 -28.73 0.39 -9.99
N LEU A 39 -27.41 0.42 -10.22
CA LEU A 39 -26.54 1.50 -9.73
C LEU A 39 -25.70 2.12 -10.84
N VAL A 40 -25.95 1.83 -12.12
CA VAL A 40 -25.16 2.28 -13.28
C VAL A 40 -24.95 3.80 -13.30
N SER A 41 -25.95 4.55 -12.82
CA SER A 41 -25.95 6.02 -12.75
C SER A 41 -25.15 6.61 -11.57
N GLN A 42 -24.62 5.76 -10.69
CA GLN A 42 -23.96 6.13 -9.45
C GLN A 42 -22.44 5.94 -9.49
N TYR A 43 -21.92 5.37 -10.58
CA TYR A 43 -20.51 5.04 -10.73
C TYR A 43 -19.74 6.05 -11.57
N LYS A 44 -18.46 6.23 -11.26
CA LYS A 44 -17.53 6.86 -12.21
C LYS A 44 -17.29 5.98 -13.44
N SER A 45 -17.27 4.66 -13.22
CA SER A 45 -17.07 3.65 -14.26
C SER A 45 -17.84 2.37 -13.90
N PRO A 46 -18.95 2.06 -14.60
CA PRO A 46 -19.71 0.84 -14.37
C PRO A 46 -18.90 -0.44 -14.64
N HIS A 47 -17.99 -0.38 -15.62
CA HIS A 47 -17.09 -1.50 -15.94
C HIS A 47 -16.23 -1.90 -14.73
N ASP A 48 -15.66 -0.92 -14.03
CA ASP A 48 -14.69 -1.22 -12.98
C ASP A 48 -15.36 -1.77 -11.71
N ILE A 49 -16.58 -1.33 -11.41
CA ILE A 49 -17.40 -1.93 -10.35
C ILE A 49 -17.84 -3.35 -10.69
N SER A 50 -18.21 -3.60 -11.96
CA SER A 50 -18.48 -4.96 -12.44
C SER A 50 -17.29 -5.89 -12.24
N LEU A 51 -16.11 -5.41 -12.61
CA LEU A 51 -14.85 -6.15 -12.50
C LEU A 51 -14.50 -6.43 -11.03
N PHE A 52 -14.65 -5.43 -10.16
CA PHE A 52 -14.50 -5.60 -8.71
C PHE A 52 -15.48 -6.66 -8.16
N CYS A 53 -16.76 -6.58 -8.54
CA CYS A 53 -17.78 -7.53 -8.12
C CYS A 53 -17.44 -8.96 -8.55
N SER A 54 -17.01 -9.14 -9.79
CA SER A 54 -16.62 -10.45 -10.32
C SER A 54 -15.44 -11.05 -9.57
N ARG A 55 -14.42 -10.22 -9.26
CA ARG A 55 -13.28 -10.62 -8.41
C ARG A 55 -13.71 -11.00 -7.00
N LEU A 56 -14.56 -10.18 -6.37
CA LEU A 56 -15.08 -10.45 -5.03
C LEU A 56 -15.80 -11.79 -4.98
N ILE A 57 -16.72 -12.02 -5.91
CA ILE A 57 -17.47 -13.27 -5.98
C ILE A 57 -16.54 -14.45 -6.24
N GLY A 58 -15.58 -14.32 -7.15
CA GLY A 58 -14.58 -15.34 -7.40
C GLY A 58 -13.82 -15.72 -6.12
N ASN A 59 -13.41 -14.73 -5.34
CA ASN A 59 -12.72 -14.95 -4.06
C ASN A 59 -13.63 -15.57 -3.00
N LEU A 60 -14.88 -15.14 -2.87
CA LEU A 60 -15.84 -15.68 -1.90
C LEU A 60 -16.21 -17.14 -2.20
N SER A 61 -16.51 -17.44 -3.47
CA SER A 61 -16.81 -18.79 -3.96
C SER A 61 -15.66 -19.78 -3.70
N ASN A 62 -14.43 -19.28 -3.72
CA ASN A 62 -13.22 -20.08 -3.62
C ASN A 62 -12.45 -19.81 -2.30
N TYR A 63 -13.13 -19.33 -1.26
CA TYR A 63 -12.51 -18.85 -0.01
C TYR A 63 -11.52 -19.85 0.61
N SER A 64 -11.88 -21.14 0.64
CA SER A 64 -11.05 -22.22 1.18
C SER A 64 -9.72 -22.39 0.43
N THR A 65 -9.70 -22.05 -0.86
CA THR A 65 -8.56 -22.23 -1.77
C THR A 65 -7.85 -20.94 -2.14
N LEU A 66 -8.14 -19.82 -1.44
CA LEU A 66 -7.43 -18.55 -1.64
C LEU A 66 -5.90 -18.75 -1.48
N PRO A 67 -5.10 -17.83 -2.05
CA PRO A 67 -3.65 -17.91 -1.97
C PRO A 67 -3.16 -18.00 -0.52
N THR A 68 -2.32 -19.00 -0.23
CA THR A 68 -1.82 -19.30 1.11
C THR A 68 -1.02 -18.14 1.68
N LEU A 69 -1.22 -17.88 2.98
CA LEU A 69 -0.59 -16.79 3.71
C LEU A 69 0.46 -17.27 4.71
N TYR A 70 1.24 -18.32 4.39
CA TYR A 70 2.28 -18.90 5.26
C TYR A 70 1.90 -18.88 6.77
N LYS A 71 2.74 -18.31 7.65
CA LYS A 71 2.51 -18.16 9.10
C LYS A 71 1.24 -17.40 9.49
N LEU A 72 0.58 -16.73 8.55
CA LEU A 72 -0.59 -15.88 8.75
C LEU A 72 -1.87 -16.47 8.13
N GLU A 73 -1.90 -17.77 7.80
CA GLU A 73 -3.10 -18.42 7.23
C GLU A 73 -4.35 -18.27 8.11
N LYS A 74 -4.18 -18.27 9.44
CA LYS A 74 -5.25 -17.97 10.41
C LYS A 74 -5.92 -16.62 10.16
N TYR A 75 -5.20 -15.67 9.57
CA TYR A 75 -5.63 -14.31 9.29
C TYR A 75 -6.09 -14.08 7.84
N LYS A 76 -6.30 -15.15 7.07
CA LYS A 76 -6.79 -15.08 5.69
C LYS A 76 -8.03 -14.22 5.51
N CYS A 77 -8.96 -14.27 6.48
CA CYS A 77 -10.13 -13.41 6.43
C CYS A 77 -9.78 -11.92 6.50
N GLN A 78 -8.85 -11.53 7.36
CA GLN A 78 -8.41 -10.15 7.51
C GLN A 78 -7.76 -9.65 6.22
N TYR A 79 -6.91 -10.45 5.58
CA TYR A 79 -6.31 -10.07 4.28
C TYR A 79 -7.35 -9.92 3.16
N LEU A 80 -8.40 -10.74 3.13
CA LEU A 80 -9.51 -10.56 2.18
C LEU A 80 -10.27 -9.25 2.44
N ASN A 81 -10.53 -8.91 3.71
CA ASN A 81 -11.17 -7.64 4.06
C ASN A 81 -10.28 -6.42 3.71
N LEU A 82 -8.97 -6.50 3.96
CA LEU A 82 -8.00 -5.47 3.55
C LEU A 82 -7.98 -5.29 2.03
N TRP A 83 -8.06 -6.38 1.27
CA TRP A 83 -8.14 -6.32 -0.20
C TRP A 83 -9.37 -5.51 -0.67
N ILE A 84 -10.55 -5.73 -0.07
CA ILE A 84 -11.74 -4.94 -0.36
C ILE A 84 -11.49 -3.46 -0.08
N CYS A 85 -10.96 -3.13 1.10
CA CYS A 85 -10.68 -1.76 1.49
C CYS A 85 -9.59 -1.09 0.63
N GLU A 86 -8.71 -1.84 -0.02
CA GLU A 86 -7.73 -1.28 -0.95
C GLU A 86 -8.29 -1.06 -2.36
N ARG A 87 -9.26 -1.88 -2.80
CA ARG A 87 -9.79 -1.84 -4.16
C ARG A 87 -11.06 -1.01 -4.27
N LEU A 88 -12.03 -1.26 -3.41
CA LEU A 88 -13.36 -0.64 -3.51
C LEU A 88 -13.34 0.91 -3.52
N PRO A 89 -12.55 1.59 -2.67
CA PRO A 89 -12.48 3.06 -2.71
C PRO A 89 -11.91 3.61 -4.02
N LYS A 90 -11.06 2.85 -4.74
CA LYS A 90 -10.51 3.29 -6.02
C LYS A 90 -11.59 3.37 -7.09
N GLU A 91 -12.59 2.50 -6.99
CA GLU A 91 -13.71 2.43 -7.94
C GLU A 91 -14.83 3.43 -7.61
N LEU A 92 -15.05 3.71 -6.31
CA LEU A 92 -16.13 4.59 -5.84
C LEU A 92 -15.70 6.04 -5.58
N GLY A 93 -14.45 6.28 -5.17
CA GLY A 93 -13.98 7.58 -4.73
C GLY A 93 -14.32 7.86 -3.27
N LYS A 94 -15.28 8.77 -3.02
CA LYS A 94 -15.72 9.10 -1.65
C LYS A 94 -16.54 7.94 -1.11
N MET A 95 -16.35 7.57 0.15
CA MET A 95 -16.99 6.39 0.73
C MET A 95 -18.18 6.71 1.63
N ASP A 96 -18.32 7.98 2.03
CA ASP A 96 -19.36 8.49 2.92
C ASP A 96 -20.62 8.96 2.19
N ASP A 97 -20.57 9.12 0.87
CA ASP A 97 -21.72 9.56 0.11
C ASP A 97 -22.79 8.46 -0.06
N LYS A 98 -24.04 8.90 -0.28
CA LYS A 98 -25.21 8.03 -0.36
C LYS A 98 -25.07 6.94 -1.42
N ASN A 99 -24.42 7.22 -2.54
CA ASN A 99 -24.26 6.26 -3.62
C ASN A 99 -23.28 5.16 -3.22
N SER A 100 -22.12 5.54 -2.69
CA SER A 100 -21.11 4.60 -2.20
C SER A 100 -21.65 3.71 -1.07
N GLN A 101 -22.45 4.27 -0.15
CA GLN A 101 -23.11 3.48 0.90
C GLN A 101 -24.10 2.43 0.34
N ARG A 102 -24.81 2.73 -0.76
CA ARG A 102 -25.67 1.75 -1.44
C ARG A 102 -24.86 0.61 -2.04
N VAL A 103 -23.71 0.93 -2.66
CA VAL A 103 -22.80 -0.08 -3.23
C VAL A 103 -22.23 -0.98 -2.13
N ILE A 104 -21.74 -0.38 -1.05
CA ILE A 104 -21.22 -1.11 0.12
C ILE A 104 -22.28 -2.06 0.69
N SER A 105 -23.54 -1.61 0.79
CA SER A 105 -24.66 -2.43 1.25
C SER A 105 -24.92 -3.63 0.32
N LYS A 106 -24.87 -3.43 -1.00
CA LYS A 106 -25.01 -4.52 -1.97
C LYS A 106 -23.84 -5.50 -1.92
N ILE A 107 -22.61 -5.01 -1.79
CA ILE A 107 -21.41 -5.84 -1.59
C ILE A 107 -21.55 -6.71 -0.33
N LYS A 108 -22.05 -6.14 0.77
CA LYS A 108 -22.35 -6.90 2.00
C LYS A 108 -23.40 -7.99 1.76
N ASN A 109 -24.44 -7.71 0.97
CA ASN A 109 -25.44 -8.72 0.64
C ASN A 109 -24.83 -9.87 -0.18
N ILE A 110 -24.04 -9.54 -1.21
CA ILE A 110 -23.28 -10.52 -1.99
C ILE A 110 -22.41 -11.38 -1.08
N TRP A 111 -21.71 -10.78 -0.11
CA TRP A 111 -20.89 -11.52 0.86
C TRP A 111 -21.70 -12.55 1.66
N ASN A 112 -22.88 -12.16 2.16
CA ASN A 112 -23.72 -13.03 2.99
C ASN A 112 -24.23 -14.27 2.25
N ASP A 113 -24.32 -14.22 0.92
CA ASP A 113 -24.80 -15.36 0.12
C ASP A 113 -23.84 -16.55 0.09
N TYR A 114 -22.56 -16.35 0.43
CA TYR A 114 -21.53 -17.42 0.38
C TYR A 114 -21.35 -18.18 1.70
N ASN A 115 -22.28 -18.03 2.66
CA ASN A 115 -22.33 -18.80 3.90
C ASN A 115 -21.02 -18.81 4.72
N LEU A 116 -20.23 -17.74 4.67
CA LEU A 116 -18.97 -17.62 5.42
C LEU A 116 -19.17 -17.23 6.90
N LYS A 117 -20.39 -17.38 7.43
CA LYS A 117 -20.73 -16.99 8.81
C LYS A 117 -19.91 -17.81 9.81
N GLY A 118 -19.21 -17.14 10.72
CA GLY A 118 -18.31 -17.77 11.69
C GLY A 118 -16.96 -18.22 11.12
N ILE A 119 -16.79 -18.17 9.80
CA ILE A 119 -15.52 -18.48 9.10
C ILE A 119 -14.80 -17.18 8.75
N CYS A 120 -15.48 -16.27 8.08
CA CYS A 120 -14.95 -14.98 7.68
C CYS A 120 -16.01 -13.88 7.74
N ALA A 121 -15.83 -12.94 8.66
CA ALA A 121 -16.68 -11.78 8.81
C ALA A 121 -16.34 -10.69 7.77
N PHE A 122 -17.34 -9.89 7.40
CA PHE A 122 -17.20 -8.75 6.48
C PHE A 122 -16.70 -7.48 7.22
N ASP A 123 -15.62 -7.61 7.97
CA ASP A 123 -15.05 -6.53 8.79
C ASP A 123 -14.63 -5.28 7.98
N PHE A 124 -14.53 -5.40 6.64
CA PHE A 124 -14.27 -4.29 5.72
C PHE A 124 -15.22 -3.10 5.94
N ILE A 125 -16.46 -3.35 6.40
CA ILE A 125 -17.43 -2.29 6.74
C ILE A 125 -16.87 -1.35 7.82
N SER A 126 -16.21 -1.91 8.83
CA SER A 126 -15.58 -1.13 9.90
C SER A 126 -14.24 -0.54 9.48
N TYR A 127 -13.54 -1.18 8.55
CA TYR A 127 -12.20 -0.77 8.13
C TYR A 127 -12.20 0.40 7.15
N ILE A 128 -13.18 0.45 6.25
CA ILE A 128 -13.14 1.32 5.06
C ILE A 128 -13.14 2.82 5.37
N ASN A 129 -13.78 3.21 6.46
CA ASN A 129 -13.81 4.58 6.97
C ASN A 129 -12.98 4.76 8.25
N TYR A 130 -12.16 3.76 8.59
CA TYR A 130 -11.33 3.83 9.80
C TYR A 130 -10.18 4.82 9.60
N PRO A 131 -10.04 5.87 10.43
CA PRO A 131 -9.01 6.90 10.25
C PRO A 131 -7.57 6.35 10.21
N ASN A 132 -7.29 5.28 10.95
CA ASN A 132 -5.99 4.63 10.98
C ASN A 132 -5.90 3.39 10.06
N TYR A 133 -6.79 3.26 9.07
CA TYR A 133 -6.79 2.13 8.12
C TYR A 133 -5.43 1.92 7.45
N THR A 134 -4.81 2.98 6.93
CA THR A 134 -3.51 2.88 6.24
C THR A 134 -2.43 2.30 7.15
N ARG A 135 -2.39 2.74 8.41
CA ARG A 135 -1.45 2.22 9.42
C ARG A 135 -1.76 0.76 9.77
N MET A 136 -3.03 0.41 9.94
CA MET A 136 -3.47 -0.95 10.21
C MET A 136 -3.08 -1.90 9.07
N LYS A 137 -3.32 -1.51 7.82
CA LYS A 137 -2.91 -2.28 6.65
C LYS A 137 -1.40 -2.44 6.59
N GLN A 138 -0.64 -1.37 6.80
CA GLN A 138 0.81 -1.40 6.77
C GLN A 138 1.39 -2.37 7.81
N LEU A 139 0.79 -2.49 9.00
CA LEU A 139 1.18 -3.50 9.99
C LEU A 139 0.97 -4.94 9.47
N TYR A 140 -0.20 -5.24 8.89
CA TYR A 140 -0.47 -6.56 8.31
C TYR A 140 0.44 -6.87 7.13
N ASP A 141 0.70 -5.88 6.27
CA ASP A 141 1.60 -6.04 5.13
C ASP A 141 3.03 -6.29 5.62
N TYR A 142 3.50 -5.54 6.63
CA TYR A 142 4.81 -5.76 7.21
C TYR A 142 4.93 -7.17 7.82
N ALA A 143 3.94 -7.60 8.60
CA ALA A 143 3.90 -8.95 9.16
C ALA A 143 3.94 -10.04 8.08
N LEU A 144 3.28 -9.84 6.94
CA LEU A 144 3.29 -10.78 5.82
C LEU A 144 4.63 -10.81 5.08
N ASN A 145 5.32 -9.67 4.98
CA ASN A 145 6.59 -9.55 4.30
C ASN A 145 7.79 -9.90 5.21
N TYR A 146 7.64 -9.86 6.54
CA TYR A 146 8.73 -9.95 7.52
C TYR A 146 9.69 -11.12 7.27
N ARG A 147 9.19 -12.35 7.14
CA ARG A 147 10.06 -13.53 6.95
C ARG A 147 10.86 -13.49 5.65
N VAL A 148 10.28 -12.95 4.59
CA VAL A 148 10.98 -12.78 3.31
C VAL A 148 12.07 -11.71 3.45
N LEU A 149 11.79 -10.61 4.17
CA LEU A 149 12.79 -9.56 4.42
C LEU A 149 13.92 -10.05 5.32
N GLN A 150 13.59 -10.74 6.41
CA GLN A 150 14.54 -11.35 7.33
C GLN A 150 15.46 -12.32 6.59
N SER A 151 14.89 -13.24 5.80
CA SER A 151 15.70 -14.19 5.06
C SER A 151 16.57 -13.51 4.00
N TYR A 152 16.02 -12.56 3.26
CA TYR A 152 16.73 -11.87 2.19
C TYR A 152 17.90 -11.02 2.72
N PHE A 153 17.66 -10.18 3.73
CA PHE A 153 18.68 -9.25 4.22
C PHE A 153 19.53 -9.82 5.33
N ASP A 154 18.95 -10.52 6.32
CA ASP A 154 19.69 -10.85 7.54
C ASP A 154 20.28 -12.26 7.51
N GLU A 155 19.65 -13.21 6.84
CA GLU A 155 20.17 -14.58 6.70
C GLU A 155 21.07 -14.71 5.46
N GLN A 156 20.57 -14.34 4.28
CA GLN A 156 21.28 -14.47 3.00
C GLN A 156 22.29 -13.34 2.75
N LYS A 157 22.32 -12.32 3.63
CA LYS A 157 23.18 -11.15 3.54
C LYS A 157 23.14 -10.44 2.18
N LYS A 158 21.97 -10.39 1.53
CA LYS A 158 21.82 -9.67 0.26
C LYS A 158 22.00 -8.16 0.48
N PRO A 159 22.51 -7.41 -0.52
CA PRO A 159 22.73 -5.97 -0.36
C PRO A 159 21.49 -5.23 0.13
N CYS A 160 21.62 -4.55 1.27
CA CYS A 160 20.62 -3.62 1.79
C CYS A 160 20.98 -2.20 1.33
N THR A 161 20.17 -1.59 0.48
CA THR A 161 20.33 -0.20 0.04
C THR A 161 19.84 0.79 1.11
N ASN A 162 20.14 2.08 0.94
CA ASN A 162 19.62 3.11 1.85
C ASN A 162 18.09 3.21 1.79
N GLU A 163 17.51 2.97 0.61
CA GLU A 163 16.05 2.92 0.44
C GLU A 163 15.46 1.71 1.16
N ASP A 164 16.13 0.55 1.10
CA ASP A 164 15.69 -0.63 1.86
C ASP A 164 15.73 -0.38 3.36
N LYS A 165 16.82 0.22 3.85
CA LYS A 165 16.97 0.63 5.26
C LYS A 165 15.81 1.55 5.67
N ARG A 166 15.49 2.56 4.85
CA ARG A 166 14.41 3.52 5.13
C ARG A 166 13.06 2.83 5.25
N LEU A 167 12.68 1.99 4.28
CA LEU A 167 11.38 1.30 4.27
C LEU A 167 11.23 0.32 5.43
N ILE A 168 12.30 -0.41 5.78
CA ILE A 168 12.27 -1.31 6.95
C ILE A 168 12.13 -0.50 8.24
N LEU A 169 12.91 0.57 8.39
CA LEU A 169 12.87 1.41 9.57
C LEU A 169 11.50 2.07 9.77
N GLU A 170 10.83 2.51 8.69
CA GLU A 170 9.47 3.02 8.73
C GLU A 170 8.46 1.99 9.26
N ASN A 171 8.59 0.73 8.85
CA ASN A 171 7.73 -0.36 9.32
C ASN A 171 7.99 -0.73 10.79
N ILE A 172 9.27 -0.79 11.20
CA ILE A 172 9.64 -1.03 12.61
C ILE A 172 9.14 0.10 13.49
N LYS A 173 9.36 1.36 13.09
CA LYS A 173 8.82 2.54 13.79
C LYS A 173 7.32 2.41 13.97
N LEU A 174 6.58 2.09 12.90
CA LEU A 174 5.12 1.96 12.98
C LEU A 174 4.72 0.87 13.99
N TYR A 175 5.38 -0.28 13.96
CA TYR A 175 5.14 -1.37 14.91
C TYR A 175 5.34 -0.91 16.36
N GLU A 176 6.48 -0.26 16.67
CA GLU A 176 6.81 0.21 18.02
C GLU A 176 5.87 1.32 18.52
N LEU A 177 5.52 2.28 17.66
CA LEU A 177 4.57 3.34 18.02
C LEU A 177 3.19 2.78 18.32
N VAL A 178 2.70 1.82 17.52
CA VAL A 178 1.40 1.18 17.76
C VAL A 178 1.45 0.33 19.02
N LYS A 179 2.54 -0.39 19.25
CA LYS A 179 2.79 -1.13 20.48
C LYS A 179 2.66 -0.25 21.72
N SER A 180 3.42 0.85 21.79
CA SER A 180 3.38 1.79 22.91
C SER A 180 1.99 2.38 23.12
N LYS A 181 1.31 2.76 22.03
CA LYS A 181 -0.04 3.32 22.08
C LYS A 181 -1.07 2.33 22.62
N CYS A 182 -1.02 1.07 22.19
CA CYS A 182 -1.97 0.04 22.60
C CYS A 182 -1.77 -0.42 24.05
N GLU A 183 -0.55 -0.28 24.58
CA GLU A 183 -0.23 -0.57 25.97
C GLU A 183 -0.68 0.56 26.92
N THR A 184 -0.71 1.82 26.44
CA THR A 184 -1.06 3.00 27.25
C THR A 184 -2.53 3.40 27.17
N ASN A 185 -3.21 3.16 26.03
CA ASN A 185 -4.59 3.61 25.79
C ASN A 185 -5.41 2.54 25.04
N SER A 186 -5.88 1.52 25.77
CA SER A 186 -6.58 0.36 25.20
C SER A 186 -7.96 0.64 24.58
N GLY A 187 -8.49 1.88 24.66
CA GLY A 187 -9.87 2.20 24.27
C GLY A 187 -10.06 2.96 22.94
N THR A 188 -9.11 3.77 22.49
CA THR A 188 -9.34 4.77 21.41
C THR A 188 -8.93 4.33 19.99
N ASP A 189 -8.22 3.22 19.83
CA ASP A 189 -7.79 2.68 18.53
C ASP A 189 -7.93 1.14 18.44
N SER A 190 -9.12 0.65 18.78
CA SER A 190 -9.40 -0.78 18.94
C SER A 190 -9.03 -1.64 17.73
N LEU A 191 -9.23 -1.16 16.49
CA LEU A 191 -8.89 -1.90 15.28
C LEU A 191 -7.38 -2.00 15.04
N LEU A 192 -6.64 -0.91 15.24
CA LEU A 192 -5.18 -0.92 15.13
C LEU A 192 -4.54 -1.81 16.21
N CYS A 193 -5.07 -1.76 17.43
CA CYS A 193 -4.62 -2.65 18.51
C CYS A 193 -5.05 -4.11 18.30
N THR A 194 -6.20 -4.35 17.67
CA THR A 194 -6.61 -5.70 17.25
C THR A 194 -5.65 -6.25 16.21
N ALA A 195 -5.23 -5.44 15.22
CA ALA A 195 -4.23 -5.84 14.25
C ALA A 195 -2.88 -6.16 14.91
N LEU A 196 -2.43 -5.34 15.85
CA LEU A 196 -1.23 -5.62 16.64
C LEU A 196 -1.36 -6.94 17.40
N GLY A 197 -2.49 -7.18 18.08
CA GLY A 197 -2.74 -8.43 18.81
C GLY A 197 -2.71 -9.66 17.90
N ASN A 198 -3.30 -9.55 16.71
CA ASN A 198 -3.27 -10.60 15.70
C ASN A 198 -1.84 -10.92 15.26
N ILE A 199 -1.04 -9.89 14.97
CA ILE A 199 0.37 -10.04 14.56
C ILE A 199 1.20 -10.65 15.69
N ARG A 200 1.05 -10.16 16.93
CA ARG A 200 1.76 -10.65 18.12
C ARG A 200 1.45 -12.10 18.46
N SER A 201 0.30 -12.62 18.04
CA SER A 201 -0.02 -14.05 18.20
C SER A 201 0.82 -14.96 17.31
N ILE A 202 1.42 -14.43 16.24
CA ILE A 202 2.27 -15.16 15.29
C ILE A 202 3.74 -14.85 15.52
N TYR A 203 4.05 -13.58 15.76
CA TYR A 203 5.39 -13.07 15.95
C TYR A 203 5.55 -12.58 17.39
N THR A 204 6.21 -13.41 18.20
CA THR A 204 6.32 -13.20 19.65
C THR A 204 7.63 -12.51 20.01
N ASN A 205 7.80 -12.07 21.27
CA ASN A 205 9.06 -11.51 21.78
C ASN A 205 9.63 -10.37 20.91
N ASP A 206 8.74 -9.55 20.33
CA ASP A 206 9.07 -8.45 19.43
C ASP A 206 10.01 -8.85 18.29
N GLU A 207 9.76 -10.02 17.68
CA GLU A 207 10.50 -10.47 16.48
C GLU A 207 10.50 -9.40 15.37
N LEU A 208 9.38 -8.71 15.16
CA LEU A 208 9.26 -7.69 14.11
C LEU A 208 10.30 -6.58 14.26
N SER A 209 10.65 -6.18 15.49
CA SER A 209 11.58 -5.08 15.75
C SER A 209 13.05 -5.46 15.50
N LYS A 210 13.34 -6.76 15.33
CA LYS A 210 14.71 -7.29 15.26
C LYS A 210 15.29 -7.34 13.84
N LEU A 211 14.57 -6.84 12.82
CA LEU A 211 15.07 -6.84 11.45
C LEU A 211 16.17 -5.79 11.28
N THR A 212 17.40 -6.22 10.99
CA THR A 212 18.60 -5.37 11.06
C THR A 212 19.09 -4.85 9.70
N CYS A 213 18.61 -5.42 8.60
CA CYS A 213 19.06 -5.08 7.24
C CYS A 213 20.59 -5.18 7.08
N ASN A 214 21.16 -6.37 7.29
CA ASN A 214 22.61 -6.59 7.39
C ASN A 214 23.29 -5.83 8.55
N GLY A 215 22.61 -5.65 9.68
CA GLY A 215 23.18 -4.88 10.80
C GLY A 215 23.23 -3.36 10.57
N LYS A 216 22.63 -2.85 9.48
CA LYS A 216 22.60 -1.42 9.20
C LYS A 216 21.58 -0.66 10.05
N ILE A 217 20.58 -1.35 10.59
CA ILE A 217 19.58 -0.81 11.51
C ILE A 217 19.98 -1.24 12.92
N THR A 218 20.16 -0.27 13.80
CA THR A 218 20.46 -0.48 15.22
C THR A 218 19.27 -0.09 16.09
N GLU A 219 19.30 -0.47 17.37
CA GLU A 219 18.31 -0.03 18.35
C GLU A 219 18.29 1.50 18.47
N ASP A 220 19.47 2.14 18.47
CA ASP A 220 19.59 3.61 18.50
C ASP A 220 18.91 4.28 17.29
N ASP A 221 19.01 3.66 16.11
CA ASP A 221 18.32 4.15 14.91
C ASP A 221 16.79 4.12 15.10
N ILE A 222 16.26 3.05 15.70
CA ILE A 222 14.84 2.87 15.97
C ILE A 222 14.37 3.89 17.02
N GLN A 223 15.09 4.01 18.14
CA GLN A 223 14.75 4.93 19.23
C GLN A 223 14.74 6.38 18.76
N ARG A 224 15.74 6.79 17.98
CA ARG A 224 15.78 8.13 17.39
C ARG A 224 14.57 8.41 16.50
N GLU A 225 14.15 7.44 15.70
CA GLU A 225 13.04 7.59 14.77
C GLU A 225 11.67 7.64 15.50
N ILE A 226 11.55 6.91 16.61
CA ILE A 226 10.39 6.98 17.51
C ILE A 226 10.34 8.36 18.19
N GLN A 227 11.45 8.81 18.78
CA GLN A 227 11.52 10.09 19.50
C GLN A 227 11.13 11.26 18.60
N ASN A 228 11.71 11.34 17.40
CA ASN A 228 11.38 12.37 16.40
C ASN A 228 9.86 12.40 16.09
N SER A 229 9.22 11.22 16.02
CA SER A 229 7.80 11.12 15.69
C SER A 229 6.87 11.52 16.85
N LEU A 230 7.29 11.32 18.10
CA LEU A 230 6.56 11.76 19.28
C LEU A 230 6.63 13.30 19.41
N GLU A 231 7.79 13.90 19.16
CA GLU A 231 7.97 15.36 19.17
C GLU A 231 7.14 16.07 18.06
N GLU A 232 7.01 15.44 16.89
CA GLU A 232 6.11 15.92 15.82
C GLU A 232 4.61 15.86 16.18
N LEU A 233 4.21 14.95 17.07
CA LEU A 233 2.83 14.85 17.55
C LEU A 233 2.53 15.92 18.61
N ASP A 234 3.48 16.18 19.52
CA ASP A 234 3.32 17.17 20.58
C ASP A 234 3.31 18.60 20.03
N SER A 235 4.14 18.90 19.02
CA SER A 235 4.17 20.21 18.35
C SER A 235 2.88 20.55 17.59
N LYS A 236 2.08 19.56 17.18
CA LYS A 236 0.77 19.78 16.52
C LYS A 236 -0.39 20.00 17.51
N THR A 237 -0.17 19.85 18.82
CA THR A 237 -1.23 19.87 19.83
C THR A 237 -1.35 21.21 20.58
N ASN A 238 -0.55 22.24 20.24
CA ASN A 238 -0.69 23.59 20.82
C ASN A 238 -1.34 24.59 19.84
N PRO A 239 -2.67 24.77 19.86
CA PRO A 239 -3.29 26.03 19.48
C PRO A 239 -3.49 26.90 20.74
N ASP A 240 -2.80 28.04 20.77
CA ASP A 240 -3.11 29.25 21.54
C ASP A 240 -3.88 29.10 22.86
N VAL A 241 -3.14 28.94 23.97
CA VAL A 241 -3.61 29.49 25.24
C VAL A 241 -3.27 30.98 25.23
N VAL A 242 -4.16 31.79 24.64
CA VAL A 242 -4.18 33.22 24.91
C VAL A 242 -4.55 33.38 26.37
N ALA A 243 -3.54 33.61 27.21
CA ALA A 243 -3.73 34.13 28.55
C ALA A 243 -4.39 35.51 28.40
N MET A 244 -5.64 35.61 28.83
CA MET A 244 -6.43 36.83 28.86
C MET A 244 -6.04 37.63 30.12
N PRO A 245 -5.49 38.85 30.02
CA PRO A 245 -5.42 39.75 31.16
C PRO A 245 -6.70 40.58 31.24
N SER A 246 -7.30 40.55 32.41
CA SER A 246 -8.42 41.37 32.85
C SER A 246 -8.13 42.87 32.73
N SER A 247 -9.07 43.59 32.09
CA SER A 247 -9.61 44.92 32.43
C SER A 247 -8.65 46.00 32.95
N GLY A 248 -8.43 47.03 32.13
CA GLY A 248 -7.90 48.34 32.55
C GLY A 248 -7.89 49.34 31.38
N GLU A 249 -8.71 50.38 31.51
CA GLU A 249 -9.06 51.41 30.55
C GLU A 249 -7.94 52.41 30.16
N ASN A 250 -8.04 52.91 28.92
CA ASN A 250 -7.76 54.27 28.44
C ASN A 250 -6.31 54.79 28.30
N GLY A 251 -5.98 55.21 27.06
CA GLY A 251 -4.95 56.22 26.81
C GLY A 251 -4.32 56.16 25.42
N ARG A 252 -4.99 56.74 24.40
CA ARG A 252 -4.35 57.13 23.14
C ARG A 252 -3.42 58.33 23.40
N ILE A 253 -2.28 58.40 22.70
CA ILE A 253 -1.86 59.54 21.84
C ILE A 253 -0.69 59.08 20.96
N VAL A 254 -0.76 59.53 19.71
CA VAL A 254 0.15 59.33 18.58
C VAL A 254 1.30 60.32 18.66
N GLU A 255 2.54 59.89 18.37
CA GLU A 255 3.56 60.77 17.78
C GLU A 255 4.36 60.02 16.69
N GLU A 256 4.44 60.70 15.54
CA GLU A 256 5.15 60.34 14.32
C GLU A 256 6.49 61.08 14.29
N PHE A 257 7.59 60.43 13.90
CA PHE A 257 8.79 61.15 13.46
C PHE A 257 9.50 60.46 12.29
N LYS A 258 9.70 61.25 11.22
CA LYS A 258 10.33 60.90 9.94
C LYS A 258 11.85 60.74 10.07
N SER A 259 12.40 59.82 9.28
CA SER A 259 13.84 59.62 9.06
C SER A 259 14.38 60.56 7.98
N GLY A 260 15.52 61.21 8.24
CA GLY A 260 16.28 62.05 7.32
C GLY A 260 17.30 61.27 6.48
N ALA A 261 17.65 61.85 5.33
CA ALA A 261 18.59 61.36 4.33
C ALA A 261 20.01 61.96 4.50
N VAL A 262 21.07 61.22 4.13
CA VAL A 262 22.35 61.74 3.58
C VAL A 262 23.06 60.65 2.74
N THR A 263 23.43 60.99 1.51
CA THR A 263 24.50 60.45 0.62
C THR A 263 25.50 61.61 0.33
N PRO A 264 26.62 61.53 -0.44
CA PRO A 264 27.25 60.48 -1.29
C PRO A 264 28.79 60.36 -1.06
N GLU A 265 29.56 59.48 -1.73
CA GLU A 265 30.38 59.75 -2.95
C GLU A 265 31.00 58.41 -3.41
N GLU A 266 30.77 57.92 -4.63
CA GLU A 266 31.46 58.16 -5.92
C GLU A 266 32.65 57.24 -6.24
N THR A 267 32.48 56.38 -7.24
CA THR A 267 33.46 56.20 -8.32
C THR A 267 32.77 55.60 -9.56
N SER A 268 32.85 56.32 -10.66
CA SER A 268 32.39 56.01 -12.02
C SER A 268 33.27 54.92 -12.65
N SER A 269 32.84 54.08 -13.58
CA SER A 269 32.45 54.42 -14.96
C SER A 269 32.26 53.11 -15.75
N PHE A 270 31.20 52.99 -16.55
CA PHE A 270 31.23 52.72 -18.00
C PHE A 270 29.83 52.42 -18.54
N SER A 271 29.44 53.20 -19.55
CA SER A 271 28.24 53.07 -20.37
C SER A 271 28.23 51.79 -21.21
N THR A 272 27.06 51.16 -21.36
CA THR A 272 26.45 50.91 -22.67
C THR A 272 25.01 50.41 -22.53
N SER A 273 24.06 51.24 -22.93
CA SER A 273 22.68 50.83 -23.20
C SER A 273 22.62 50.20 -24.59
N SER A 274 22.19 48.94 -24.66
CA SER A 274 21.52 48.43 -25.86
C SER A 274 20.43 47.45 -25.45
N LYS A 275 19.23 47.71 -25.95
CA LYS A 275 18.00 46.98 -25.66
C LYS A 275 18.14 45.52 -26.13
N ALA A 276 18.22 44.58 -25.20
CA ALA A 276 18.05 43.16 -25.48
C ALA A 276 16.58 42.78 -25.24
N THR A 277 15.78 42.76 -26.31
CA THR A 277 14.46 42.14 -26.31
C THR A 277 14.60 40.65 -25.99
N SER A 278 14.02 40.23 -24.87
CA SER A 278 13.97 38.84 -24.43
C SER A 278 13.16 38.00 -25.41
N VAL A 279 13.85 37.21 -26.24
CA VAL A 279 13.25 36.18 -27.09
C VAL A 279 13.26 34.86 -26.33
N VAL A 280 12.39 34.72 -25.32
CA VAL A 280 12.15 33.43 -24.63
C VAL A 280 10.73 32.90 -24.90
N PHE A 281 9.97 33.55 -25.78
CA PHE A 281 8.58 33.19 -26.08
C PHE A 281 8.26 32.49 -27.44
N PRO A 282 9.17 31.74 -28.10
CA PRO A 282 8.72 30.76 -29.11
C PRO A 282 8.78 29.30 -28.65
N LEU A 283 9.73 28.89 -27.78
CA LEU A 283 9.97 27.47 -27.54
C LEU A 283 8.82 26.75 -26.83
N ILE A 284 8.16 27.42 -25.90
CA ILE A 284 7.03 26.85 -25.15
C ILE A 284 5.82 26.67 -26.09
N SER A 285 5.54 27.69 -26.92
CA SER A 285 4.46 27.64 -27.92
C SER A 285 4.65 26.51 -28.92
N THR A 286 5.88 26.25 -29.37
CA THR A 286 6.17 25.16 -30.31
C THR A 286 5.91 23.78 -29.69
N VAL A 287 6.28 23.55 -28.42
CA VAL A 287 6.04 22.27 -27.73
C VAL A 287 4.54 21.99 -27.54
N PHE A 288 3.74 23.01 -27.21
CA PHE A 288 2.28 22.86 -27.07
C PHE A 288 1.59 22.53 -28.40
N ILE A 289 2.06 23.09 -29.52
CA ILE A 289 1.54 22.77 -30.85
C ILE A 289 1.89 21.32 -31.21
N PHE A 290 3.14 20.87 -30.98
CA PHE A 290 3.52 19.47 -31.24
C PHE A 290 2.76 18.48 -30.35
N PHE A 291 2.52 18.80 -29.08
CA PHE A 291 1.75 17.94 -28.17
C PHE A 291 0.27 17.84 -28.60
N SER A 292 -0.31 18.96 -29.05
CA SER A 292 -1.68 18.99 -29.57
C SER A 292 -1.79 18.20 -30.87
N LEU A 293 -0.85 18.38 -31.81
CA LEU A 293 -0.82 17.64 -33.07
C LEU A 293 -0.52 16.14 -32.87
N TYR A 294 0.28 15.77 -31.87
CA TYR A 294 0.48 14.36 -31.48
C TYR A 294 -0.85 13.69 -31.08
N LYS A 295 -1.74 14.40 -30.40
CA LYS A 295 -3.07 13.90 -30.02
C LYS A 295 -4.03 13.75 -31.21
N PHE A 296 -3.83 14.50 -32.30
CA PHE A 296 -4.69 14.48 -33.50
C PHE A 296 -4.09 13.74 -34.70
N THR A 297 -2.83 13.26 -34.62
CA THR A 297 -2.20 12.49 -35.70
C THR A 297 -2.51 11.00 -35.52
N PRO A 298 -3.10 10.29 -36.51
CA PRO A 298 -3.49 8.87 -36.39
C PRO A 298 -2.29 7.89 -36.41
N ALA A 299 -1.08 8.36 -36.10
CA ALA A 299 0.14 7.57 -36.07
C ALA A 299 0.25 6.67 -34.82
N GLY A 300 -0.42 7.01 -33.72
CA GLY A 300 -0.42 6.19 -32.49
C GLY A 300 -1.00 4.78 -32.71
N SER A 301 -2.08 4.69 -33.47
CA SER A 301 -2.73 3.42 -33.83
C SER A 301 -1.89 2.59 -34.81
N TRP A 302 -1.12 3.26 -35.68
CA TRP A 302 -0.30 2.61 -36.70
C TRP A 302 0.99 2.01 -36.12
N LEU A 303 1.61 2.69 -35.15
CA LEU A 303 2.74 2.15 -34.40
C LEU A 303 2.33 0.94 -33.54
N HIS A 304 1.18 1.02 -32.87
CA HIS A 304 0.66 -0.09 -32.07
C HIS A 304 0.34 -1.33 -32.93
N SER A 305 -0.23 -1.16 -34.13
CA SER A 305 -0.53 -2.29 -35.03
C SER A 305 0.74 -2.91 -35.64
N ARG A 306 1.78 -2.12 -35.94
CA ARG A 306 3.07 -2.66 -36.43
C ARG A 306 3.84 -3.41 -35.34
N LEU A 307 3.76 -2.99 -34.08
CA LEU A 307 4.39 -3.70 -32.96
C LEU A 307 3.66 -5.01 -32.61
N LEU A 308 2.34 -5.06 -32.73
CA LEU A 308 1.56 -6.28 -32.49
C LEU A 308 1.63 -7.28 -33.65
N ARG A 309 1.83 -6.82 -34.89
CA ARG A 309 1.90 -7.69 -36.08
C ARG A 309 3.10 -8.65 -36.07
N ASN A 310 4.16 -8.34 -35.32
CA ASN A 310 5.32 -9.23 -35.17
C ASN A 310 5.16 -10.32 -34.11
N LYS A 311 4.05 -10.37 -33.36
CA LYS A 311 3.85 -11.35 -32.27
C LYS A 311 2.87 -12.48 -32.57
N ILE A 312 2.27 -12.51 -33.77
CA ILE A 312 1.18 -13.45 -34.14
C ILE A 312 1.64 -14.50 -35.19
N VAL A 313 2.95 -14.69 -35.37
CA VAL A 313 3.47 -15.78 -36.23
C VAL A 313 4.31 -16.76 -35.40
N LYS A 314 3.66 -17.90 -35.10
CA LYS A 314 4.22 -19.26 -34.92
C LYS A 314 4.84 -19.63 -33.56
N HIS A 315 4.04 -20.31 -32.72
CA HIS A 315 4.47 -21.56 -32.07
C HIS A 315 3.26 -22.39 -31.62
N ASN A 316 2.92 -23.40 -32.44
CA ASN A 316 2.20 -24.59 -31.98
C ASN A 316 3.26 -25.71 -31.98
N ALA A 317 3.64 -26.17 -30.79
CA ALA A 317 4.16 -27.51 -30.53
C ALA A 317 4.21 -27.70 -29.01
N SER A 318 3.63 -28.79 -28.56
CA SER A 318 3.69 -29.38 -27.23
C SER A 318 5.06 -29.27 -26.57
N GLU A 319 5.09 -28.80 -25.33
CA GLU A 319 6.05 -29.26 -24.32
C GLU A 319 5.45 -29.02 -22.93
N GLU A 320 5.14 -30.14 -22.30
CA GLU A 320 4.74 -30.32 -20.93
C GLU A 320 6.05 -30.48 -20.15
N GLU A 321 6.60 -29.40 -19.60
CA GLU A 321 7.75 -29.49 -18.68
C GLU A 321 7.78 -28.33 -17.67
N SER A 322 7.49 -28.71 -16.43
CA SER A 322 7.95 -28.20 -15.13
C SER A 322 8.47 -26.76 -15.02
N ASN A 323 7.74 -25.96 -14.24
CA ASN A 323 8.33 -24.90 -13.42
C ASN A 323 7.93 -25.09 -11.93
N GLU A 324 8.18 -26.29 -11.40
CA GLU A 324 8.33 -26.55 -9.97
C GLU A 324 9.80 -26.28 -9.59
N ILE A 325 10.23 -25.01 -9.62
CA ILE A 325 11.56 -24.62 -9.11
C ILE A 325 11.40 -23.34 -8.28
N LEU A 326 10.63 -23.43 -7.19
CA LEU A 326 10.77 -22.55 -6.02
C LEU A 326 10.05 -23.05 -4.75
N GLU A 327 9.48 -24.25 -4.74
CA GLU A 327 8.81 -24.81 -3.55
C GLU A 327 9.75 -25.63 -2.65
N ASP A 328 10.91 -26.05 -3.15
CA ASP A 328 11.71 -27.06 -2.46
C ASP A 328 12.74 -26.51 -1.46
N THR A 329 12.95 -25.18 -1.39
CA THR A 329 13.92 -24.59 -0.44
C THR A 329 13.32 -24.30 0.94
N LEU A 330 12.00 -24.47 1.13
CA LEU A 330 11.34 -24.21 2.42
C LEU A 330 11.06 -25.47 3.25
N ASN A 331 11.31 -26.68 2.71
CA ASN A 331 10.96 -27.95 3.37
C ASN A 331 12.13 -28.71 4.03
N SER A 332 13.36 -28.20 4.01
CA SER A 332 14.49 -28.92 4.63
C SER A 332 14.97 -28.31 5.94
N VAL A 333 14.09 -28.17 6.94
CA VAL A 333 14.55 -28.08 8.33
C VAL A 333 13.62 -28.91 9.21
N ASN A 334 14.25 -29.92 9.82
CA ASN A 334 13.77 -30.78 10.91
C ASN A 334 12.93 -32.00 10.54
N ASN A 335 13.57 -33.18 10.61
CA ASN A 335 13.09 -34.33 11.40
C ASN A 335 14.24 -35.36 11.54
N ASN A 336 15.02 -35.25 12.62
CA ASN A 336 15.77 -36.37 13.17
C ASN A 336 14.87 -37.09 14.18
N ILE A 337 14.23 -38.19 13.77
CA ILE A 337 13.69 -39.19 14.70
C ILE A 337 14.02 -40.58 14.17
N THR A 338 14.97 -41.19 14.87
CA THR A 338 15.23 -42.63 15.11
C THR A 338 14.33 -43.65 14.42
N GLY A 339 14.98 -44.54 13.68
CA GLY A 339 14.37 -45.60 12.90
C GLY A 339 13.70 -46.71 13.69
N TYR A 340 12.71 -47.32 13.05
CA TYR A 340 12.25 -48.68 13.28
C TYR A 340 12.01 -49.36 11.93
N ASN A 341 12.77 -50.44 11.69
CA ASN A 341 12.69 -51.32 10.54
C ASN A 341 11.36 -52.07 10.51
N HIS A 342 10.65 -52.07 9.39
CA HIS A 342 9.68 -53.13 9.05
C HIS A 342 9.91 -53.60 7.62
N HIS A 343 10.37 -54.85 7.49
CA HIS A 343 10.53 -55.56 6.24
C HIS A 343 9.17 -56.08 5.77
N VAL A 344 8.79 -55.78 4.53
CA VAL A 344 7.66 -56.42 3.84
C VAL A 344 8.24 -57.30 2.74
N GLY A 345 8.10 -58.62 2.90
CA GLY A 345 8.41 -59.60 1.86
C GLY A 345 7.22 -59.81 0.95
N TYR A 346 7.44 -59.79 -0.37
CA TYR A 346 6.47 -60.24 -1.37
C TYR A 346 6.59 -61.76 -1.57
N LEU A 347 5.45 -62.45 -1.67
CA LEU A 347 5.34 -63.77 -2.29
C LEU A 347 4.57 -63.61 -3.61
N PRO A 348 5.05 -64.19 -4.72
CA PRO A 348 4.32 -64.23 -5.98
C PRO A 348 3.40 -65.46 -6.05
N SER A 349 2.25 -65.28 -6.69
CA SER A 349 1.40 -66.35 -7.22
C SER A 349 0.90 -65.95 -8.59
#